data_AF-A0A397FF96-F1
#
_entry.id   AF-A0A397FF96-F1
#
_cell.length_a   1.000
_cell.length_b   1.000
_cell.length_c   1.000
_cell.angle_alpha   90.00
_cell.angle_beta   90.00
_cell.angle_gamma   90.00
#
_symmetry.space_group_name_H-M   'P 1'
#
loop_
_entity.id
_entity.type
_entity.pdbx_description
1 polymer ?
#
loop_
_entity_poly.entity_id
_entity_poly.type
_entity_poly.pdbx_seq_one_letter_code
_entity_poly.pdbx_strand_id
1 'polypeptide(L)'
;LSSSDDEEAAAPFDDEDPLDGFVRVVMDMVVSGDHGGDGVDNLFLEIKSYKFAQNRSFADCLAAILPGLCNLIPRANKTDMQILALLKPKLEKWSSVVLKCVMGDVERVAIVEILAAYCLEPANAATYSGLFRFILQIAYDLEWVTEDNIFEWEDNQDAPGHPSLVQDAAVHEFLEWLRGDDESDDEDDDE
;
A
#
# COMPACT_ATOMS: atom_id res chain seq x y z
N LEU A 1 -54.10 13.34 27.93
CA LEU A 1 -53.66 13.61 26.54
C LEU A 1 -52.15 13.42 26.57
N SER A 2 -51.73 12.19 26.24
CA SER A 2 -50.38 11.68 26.47
C SER A 2 -49.60 11.63 25.18
N SER A 3 -48.30 11.94 25.32
CA SER A 3 -47.14 11.68 24.47
C SER A 3 -47.34 11.59 22.95
N SER A 4 -46.82 12.61 22.27
CA SER A 4 -46.18 12.40 20.98
C SER A 4 -44.71 12.14 21.27
N ASP A 5 -44.36 10.87 21.42
CA ASP A 5 -42.99 10.39 21.32
C ASP A 5 -42.54 10.59 19.87
N ASP A 6 -41.67 11.56 19.64
CA ASP A 6 -40.79 11.61 18.47
C ASP A 6 -39.85 10.40 18.60
N GLU A 7 -40.28 9.24 18.11
CA GLU A 7 -39.36 8.17 17.73
C GLU A 7 -38.59 8.66 16.51
N GLU A 8 -37.49 9.37 16.77
CA GLU A 8 -36.41 9.59 15.82
C GLU A 8 -35.94 8.20 15.37
N ALA A 9 -36.42 7.77 14.21
CA ALA A 9 -36.03 6.52 13.59
C ALA A 9 -34.52 6.58 13.36
N ALA A 10 -33.75 5.95 14.25
CA ALA A 10 -32.32 5.77 14.11
C ALA A 10 -32.06 5.17 12.72
N ALA A 11 -31.43 5.94 11.86
CA ALA A 11 -31.07 5.49 10.53
C ALA A 11 -30.12 4.28 10.67
N PRO A 12 -30.34 3.17 9.93
CA PRO A 12 -29.60 1.92 10.12
C PRO A 12 -28.20 1.94 9.50
N PHE A 13 -27.47 3.06 9.62
CA PHE A 13 -26.19 3.28 8.95
C PHE A 13 -25.21 3.96 9.89
N ASP A 14 -24.62 3.24 10.86
CA ASP A 14 -23.34 3.68 11.45
C ASP A 14 -22.57 2.56 12.17
N ASP A 15 -22.55 1.34 11.62
CA ASP A 15 -21.69 0.24 12.11
C ASP A 15 -20.42 0.06 11.24
N GLU A 16 -20.16 0.93 10.26
CA GLU A 16 -18.91 0.90 9.47
C GLU A 16 -17.78 1.45 10.34
N ASP A 17 -16.66 0.73 10.43
CA ASP A 17 -15.50 1.23 11.15
C ASP A 17 -15.08 2.60 10.55
N PRO A 18 -14.86 3.64 11.36
CA PRO A 18 -14.53 4.96 10.84
C PRO A 18 -13.26 4.99 9.97
N LEU A 19 -12.34 4.04 10.13
CA LEU A 19 -11.16 3.90 9.28
C LEU A 19 -11.53 3.30 7.93
N ASP A 20 -12.39 2.28 7.91
CA ASP A 20 -12.86 1.67 6.66
C ASP A 20 -13.60 2.69 5.79
N GLY A 21 -14.47 3.50 6.40
CA GLY A 21 -15.14 4.60 5.71
C GLY A 21 -14.16 5.63 5.13
N PHE A 22 -13.11 5.98 5.87
CA PHE A 22 -12.05 6.88 5.38
C PHE A 22 -11.28 6.27 4.21
N VAL A 23 -10.84 5.03 4.35
CA VAL A 23 -10.07 4.29 3.34
C VAL A 23 -10.86 4.19 2.05
N ARG A 24 -12.15 3.86 2.14
CA ARG A 24 -13.05 3.78 0.98
C ARG A 24 -13.13 5.11 0.22
N VAL A 25 -13.32 6.23 0.92
CA VAL A 25 -13.41 7.56 0.29
C VAL A 25 -12.09 7.96 -0.38
N VAL A 26 -10.94 7.73 0.27
CA VAL A 26 -9.63 8.03 -0.34
C VAL A 26 -9.36 7.12 -1.53
N MET A 27 -9.77 5.86 -1.47
CA MET A 27 -9.65 4.93 -2.60
C MET A 27 -10.49 5.40 -3.80
N ASP A 28 -11.72 5.87 -3.55
CA ASP A 28 -12.58 6.43 -4.60
C ASP A 28 -11.95 7.68 -5.26
N MET A 29 -11.30 8.54 -4.46
CA MET A 29 -10.51 9.68 -4.98
C MET A 29 -9.38 9.20 -5.89
N VAL A 30 -8.64 8.16 -5.48
CA VAL A 30 -7.53 7.59 -6.26
C VAL A 30 -8.02 7.01 -7.59
N VAL A 31 -9.08 6.20 -7.55
CA VAL A 31 -9.67 5.58 -8.74
C VAL A 31 -10.23 6.62 -9.71
N SER A 32 -10.90 7.65 -9.19
CA SER A 32 -11.46 8.73 -10.02
C SER A 32 -10.37 9.61 -10.63
N GLY A 33 -9.39 10.02 -9.82
CA GLY A 33 -8.29 10.89 -10.25
C GLY A 33 -7.38 10.22 -11.29
N ASP A 34 -7.18 8.89 -11.21
CA ASP A 34 -6.41 8.18 -12.23
C ASP A 34 -7.06 8.21 -13.62
N HIS A 35 -8.39 8.13 -13.69
CA HIS A 35 -9.18 8.19 -14.92
C HIS A 35 -9.37 9.62 -15.46
N GLY A 36 -9.48 10.61 -14.58
CA GLY A 36 -9.77 12.02 -14.93
C GLY A 36 -8.62 12.75 -15.62
N GLY A 37 -7.39 12.23 -15.50
CA GLY A 37 -6.19 12.88 -16.05
C GLY A 37 -5.74 14.11 -15.28
N ASP A 38 -6.31 14.35 -14.09
CA ASP A 38 -5.86 15.38 -13.18
C ASP A 38 -4.39 15.14 -12.81
N GLY A 39 -3.65 16.23 -12.60
CA GLY A 39 -2.30 16.14 -12.08
C GLY A 39 -2.34 15.43 -10.73
N VAL A 40 -1.61 14.32 -10.60
CA VAL A 40 -1.56 13.47 -9.40
C VAL A 40 -1.24 14.31 -8.14
N ASP A 41 -0.52 15.41 -8.30
CA ASP A 41 -0.25 16.41 -7.26
C ASP A 41 -1.46 17.19 -6.75
N ASN A 42 -2.44 17.49 -7.60
CA ASN A 42 -3.69 18.15 -7.17
C ASN A 42 -4.51 17.22 -6.29
N LEU A 43 -4.58 15.94 -6.67
CA LEU A 43 -5.30 14.95 -5.88
C LEU A 43 -4.65 14.75 -4.50
N PHE A 44 -3.32 14.84 -4.39
CA PHE A 44 -2.67 14.82 -3.09
C PHE A 44 -3.14 15.96 -2.18
N LEU A 45 -3.41 17.16 -2.71
CA LEU A 45 -3.96 18.25 -1.90
C LEU A 45 -5.35 17.92 -1.36
N GLU A 46 -6.18 17.25 -2.17
CA GLU A 46 -7.51 16.80 -1.76
C GLU A 46 -7.43 15.71 -0.69
N ILE A 47 -6.62 14.68 -0.92
CA ILE A 47 -6.37 13.58 0.03
C ILE A 47 -5.83 14.13 1.35
N LYS A 48 -4.84 15.02 1.29
CA LYS A 48 -4.25 15.66 2.47
C LYS A 48 -5.27 16.50 3.24
N SER A 49 -6.12 17.26 2.53
CA SER A 49 -7.17 18.05 3.16
C SER A 49 -8.20 17.15 3.86
N TYR A 50 -8.59 16.06 3.22
CA TYR A 50 -9.53 15.09 3.80
C TYR A 50 -8.94 14.35 5.00
N LYS A 51 -7.67 13.91 4.92
CA LYS A 51 -6.90 13.36 6.05
C LYS A 51 -6.98 14.25 7.28
N PHE A 52 -6.73 15.56 7.14
CA PHE A 52 -6.81 16.49 8.27
C PHE A 52 -8.25 16.67 8.78
N ALA A 53 -9.23 16.73 7.88
CA ALA A 53 -10.64 16.82 8.26
C ALA A 53 -11.12 15.61 9.07
N GLN A 54 -10.59 14.42 8.78
CA GLN A 54 -10.93 13.15 9.45
C GLN A 54 -9.95 12.78 10.58
N ASN A 55 -8.98 13.65 10.90
CA ASN A 55 -7.93 13.40 11.90
C ASN A 55 -7.18 12.07 11.70
N ARG A 56 -6.77 11.78 10.46
CA ARG A 56 -6.08 10.55 10.07
C ARG A 56 -4.57 10.73 9.89
N SER A 57 -3.85 9.61 9.88
CA SER A 57 -2.41 9.53 9.61
C SER A 57 -2.12 9.45 8.11
N PHE A 58 -0.85 9.58 7.71
CA PHE A 58 -0.48 9.32 6.31
C PHE A 58 -0.39 7.81 6.01
N ALA A 59 -0.11 6.98 7.01
CA ALA A 59 -0.26 5.54 6.91
C ALA A 59 -1.71 5.15 6.53
N ASP A 60 -2.72 5.80 7.12
CA ASP A 60 -4.13 5.58 6.76
C ASP A 60 -4.39 5.97 5.28
N CYS A 61 -3.75 7.03 4.79
CA CYS A 61 -3.83 7.40 3.37
C CYS A 61 -3.19 6.33 2.48
N LEU A 62 -2.02 5.82 2.86
CA LEU A 62 -1.31 4.77 2.12
C LEU A 62 -2.12 3.47 2.07
N ALA A 63 -2.82 3.13 3.15
CA ALA A 63 -3.72 1.98 3.24
C ALA A 63 -4.90 2.07 2.25
N ALA A 64 -5.23 3.26 1.77
CA ALA A 64 -6.20 3.47 0.69
C ALA A 64 -5.54 3.56 -0.69
N ILE A 65 -4.44 4.31 -0.80
CA ILE A 65 -3.77 4.57 -2.07
C ILE A 65 -3.24 3.29 -2.69
N LEU A 66 -2.43 2.51 -1.97
CA LEU A 66 -1.75 1.36 -2.55
C LEU A 66 -2.74 0.27 -3.01
N PRO A 67 -3.73 -0.16 -2.20
CA PRO A 67 -4.76 -1.09 -2.66
C PRO A 67 -5.60 -0.52 -3.81
N GLY A 68 -5.89 0.78 -3.79
CA GLY A 68 -6.61 1.47 -4.87
C GLY A 68 -5.89 1.36 -6.21
N LEU A 69 -4.56 1.59 -6.23
CA LEU A 69 -3.74 1.44 -7.43
C LEU A 69 -3.72 0.01 -7.96
N CYS A 70 -3.63 -0.98 -7.06
CA CYS A 70 -3.69 -2.39 -7.44
C CYS A 70 -5.08 -2.82 -7.95
N ASN A 71 -6.16 -2.21 -7.44
CA ASN A 71 -7.53 -2.47 -7.89
C ASN A 71 -7.82 -1.92 -9.29
N LEU A 72 -7.08 -0.92 -9.76
CA LEU A 72 -7.19 -0.39 -11.12
C LEU A 72 -6.64 -1.36 -12.19
N ILE A 73 -5.87 -2.38 -11.80
CA ILE A 73 -5.22 -3.27 -12.76
C ILE A 73 -6.18 -4.38 -13.20
N PRO A 74 -6.50 -4.47 -14.51
CA PRO A 74 -7.38 -5.52 -15.02
C PRO A 74 -6.69 -6.88 -14.93
N ARG A 75 -7.31 -7.83 -14.22
CA ARG A 75 -6.72 -9.16 -13.93
C ARG A 75 -7.16 -10.26 -14.89
N ALA A 76 -8.37 -10.14 -15.45
CA ALA A 76 -8.99 -11.20 -16.23
C ALA A 76 -8.19 -11.55 -17.50
N ASN A 77 -7.96 -12.86 -17.71
CA ASN A 77 -7.22 -13.42 -18.84
C ASN A 77 -5.79 -12.86 -19.00
N LYS A 78 -5.13 -12.52 -17.89
CA LYS A 78 -3.73 -12.08 -17.88
C LYS A 78 -2.85 -13.04 -17.11
N THR A 79 -1.60 -13.14 -17.52
CA THR A 79 -0.55 -13.77 -16.73
C THR A 79 -0.02 -12.80 -15.67
N ASP A 80 0.64 -13.34 -14.66
CA ASP A 80 1.21 -12.55 -13.56
C ASP A 80 2.15 -11.44 -14.07
N MET A 81 3.01 -11.76 -15.04
CA MET A 81 3.93 -10.77 -15.64
C MET A 81 3.19 -9.69 -16.45
N GLN A 82 2.06 -10.02 -17.07
CA GLN A 82 1.24 -9.01 -17.74
C GLN A 82 0.55 -8.07 -16.74
N ILE A 83 0.17 -8.59 -15.58
CA ILE A 83 -0.40 -7.80 -14.48
C ILE A 83 0.68 -6.87 -13.92
N LEU A 84 1.87 -7.40 -13.65
CA LEU A 84 3.01 -6.60 -13.17
C LEU A 84 3.41 -5.49 -14.16
N ALA A 85 3.41 -5.79 -15.47
CA ALA A 85 3.71 -4.80 -16.52
C ALA A 85 2.67 -3.66 -16.60
N LEU A 86 1.44 -3.88 -16.14
CA LEU A 86 0.42 -2.84 -16.02
C LEU A 86 0.51 -2.10 -14.68
N LEU A 87 0.89 -2.80 -13.62
CA LEU A 87 1.02 -2.24 -12.27
C LEU A 87 2.22 -1.30 -12.16
N LYS A 88 3.39 -1.67 -12.67
CA LYS A 88 4.63 -0.88 -12.50
C LYS A 88 4.47 0.58 -12.99
N PRO A 89 3.97 0.86 -14.21
CA PRO A 89 3.75 2.24 -14.66
C PRO A 89 2.71 2.99 -13.81
N LYS A 90 1.77 2.27 -13.20
CA LYS A 90 0.79 2.87 -12.28
C LYS A 90 1.47 3.33 -11.00
N LEU A 91 2.30 2.49 -10.40
CA LEU A 91 3.07 2.83 -9.21
C LEU A 91 4.04 3.98 -9.49
N GLU A 92 4.76 3.94 -10.61
CA GLU A 92 5.65 5.04 -11.05
C GLU A 92 4.92 6.38 -11.19
N LYS A 93 3.75 6.39 -11.86
CA LYS A 93 2.92 7.59 -12.02
C LYS A 93 2.53 8.22 -10.68
N TRP A 94 2.30 7.39 -9.65
CA TRP A 94 1.83 7.81 -8.33
C TRP A 94 2.94 7.94 -7.29
N SER A 95 4.19 7.67 -7.66
CA SER A 95 5.33 7.69 -6.75
C SER A 95 5.49 9.03 -6.03
N SER A 96 5.31 10.16 -6.73
CA SER A 96 5.42 11.47 -6.09
C SER A 96 4.41 11.69 -4.96
N VAL A 97 3.24 11.04 -5.02
CA VAL A 97 2.20 11.15 -4.01
C VAL A 97 2.45 10.20 -2.85
N VAL A 98 2.88 8.97 -3.14
CA VAL A 98 3.31 8.03 -2.10
C VAL A 98 4.46 8.63 -1.29
N LEU A 99 5.50 9.15 -1.94
CA LEU A 99 6.63 9.79 -1.26
C LEU A 99 6.24 11.03 -0.43
N LYS A 100 5.22 11.79 -0.84
CA LYS A 100 4.69 12.91 -0.04
C LYS A 100 3.91 12.47 1.20
N CYS A 101 3.45 11.22 1.24
CA CYS A 101 2.85 10.61 2.43
C CYS A 101 3.90 10.05 3.38
N VAL A 102 5.09 9.68 2.90
CA VAL A 102 6.17 9.14 3.73
C VAL A 102 6.80 10.27 4.57
N MET A 103 6.50 10.30 5.87
CA MET A 103 7.05 11.30 6.80
C MET A 103 8.20 10.75 7.65
N GLY A 104 8.31 9.42 7.74
CA GLY A 104 9.38 8.69 8.39
C GLY A 104 9.17 7.18 8.28
N ASP A 105 9.84 6.41 9.14
CA ASP A 105 9.84 4.94 9.06
C ASP A 105 8.48 4.31 9.30
N VAL A 106 7.62 4.94 10.09
CA VAL A 106 6.24 4.47 10.34
C VAL A 106 5.49 4.25 9.02
N GLU A 107 5.57 5.19 8.08
CA GLU A 107 4.92 5.03 6.78
C GLU A 107 5.64 4.02 5.88
N ARG A 108 6.96 3.90 5.98
CA ARG A 108 7.75 2.94 5.18
C ARG A 108 7.44 1.51 5.57
N VAL A 109 7.41 1.21 6.87
CA VAL A 109 6.99 -0.11 7.39
C VAL A 109 5.54 -0.37 6.99
N ALA A 110 4.65 0.62 7.15
CA ALA A 110 3.26 0.47 6.74
C ALA A 110 3.12 0.14 5.25
N ILE A 111 3.94 0.70 4.35
CA ILE A 111 3.92 0.35 2.92
C ILE A 111 4.17 -1.15 2.72
N VAL A 112 5.18 -1.73 3.38
CA VAL A 112 5.48 -3.16 3.28
C VAL A 112 4.29 -3.99 3.79
N GLU A 113 3.77 -3.65 4.96
CA GLU A 113 2.65 -4.36 5.59
C GLU A 113 1.35 -4.27 4.77
N ILE A 114 1.02 -3.10 4.21
CA ILE A 114 -0.15 -2.87 3.37
C ILE A 114 -0.06 -3.73 2.10
N LEU A 115 1.11 -3.75 1.45
CA LEU A 115 1.31 -4.55 0.25
C LEU A 115 1.23 -6.04 0.57
N ALA A 116 1.81 -6.49 1.68
CA ALA A 116 1.76 -7.87 2.14
C ALA A 116 0.33 -8.30 2.45
N ALA A 117 -0.41 -7.51 3.23
CA ALA A 117 -1.82 -7.74 3.56
C ALA A 117 -2.68 -7.81 2.30
N TYR A 118 -2.50 -6.85 1.37
CA TYR A 118 -3.23 -6.82 0.12
C TYR A 118 -2.98 -8.07 -0.74
N CYS A 119 -1.73 -8.54 -0.80
CA CYS A 119 -1.36 -9.73 -1.56
C CYS A 119 -1.87 -11.04 -0.96
N LEU A 120 -2.25 -11.06 0.32
CA LEU A 120 -2.79 -12.23 1.01
C LEU A 120 -4.31 -12.21 1.22
N GLU A 121 -4.95 -11.04 1.10
CA GLU A 121 -6.41 -10.92 1.15
C GLU A 121 -7.05 -11.93 0.17
N PRO A 122 -7.99 -12.80 0.61
CA PRO A 122 -8.59 -13.84 -0.22
C PRO A 122 -9.07 -13.40 -1.61
N ALA A 123 -9.57 -12.18 -1.75
CA ALA A 123 -10.02 -11.62 -3.03
C ALA A 123 -8.86 -11.33 -4.03
N ASN A 124 -7.63 -11.23 -3.54
CA ASN A 124 -6.45 -10.80 -4.28
C ASN A 124 -5.37 -11.89 -4.37
N ALA A 125 -5.33 -12.82 -3.40
CA ALA A 125 -4.27 -13.79 -3.23
C ALA A 125 -3.98 -14.64 -4.46
N ALA A 126 -5.02 -15.06 -5.19
CA ALA A 126 -4.87 -15.84 -6.42
C ALA A 126 -4.10 -15.10 -7.54
N THR A 127 -3.99 -13.78 -7.45
CA THR A 127 -3.28 -12.94 -8.43
C THR A 127 -1.97 -12.38 -7.86
N TYR A 128 -2.00 -11.91 -6.62
CA TYR A 128 -0.94 -11.04 -6.10
C TYR A 128 0.06 -11.72 -5.17
N SER A 129 -0.29 -12.87 -4.56
CA SER A 129 0.63 -13.56 -3.64
C SER A 129 1.97 -13.89 -4.31
N GLY A 130 1.95 -14.53 -5.48
CA GLY A 130 3.14 -14.84 -6.28
C GLY A 130 3.82 -13.63 -6.94
N LEU A 131 3.21 -12.44 -6.86
CA LEU A 131 3.77 -11.19 -7.35
C LEU A 131 4.42 -10.34 -6.25
N PHE A 132 4.22 -10.67 -4.98
CA PHE A 132 4.64 -9.84 -3.86
C PHE A 132 6.12 -9.48 -3.92
N ARG A 133 7.01 -10.45 -4.22
CA ARG A 133 8.45 -10.24 -4.45
C ARG A 133 8.73 -9.07 -5.41
N PHE A 134 8.06 -9.05 -6.55
CA PHE A 134 8.29 -8.02 -7.57
C PHE A 134 7.68 -6.68 -7.19
N ILE A 135 6.53 -6.71 -6.50
CA ILE A 135 5.87 -5.50 -6.00
C ILE A 135 6.72 -4.83 -4.92
N LEU A 136 7.29 -5.62 -4.00
CA LEU A 136 8.20 -5.13 -2.97
C LEU A 136 9.48 -4.56 -3.58
N GLN A 137 10.03 -5.20 -4.61
CA GLN A 137 11.17 -4.65 -5.34
C GLN A 137 10.84 -3.33 -6.03
N ILE A 138 9.66 -3.20 -6.65
CA ILE A 138 9.24 -1.91 -7.24
C ILE A 138 9.13 -0.84 -6.15
N ALA A 139 8.61 -1.16 -4.97
CA ALA A 139 8.54 -0.21 -3.86
C ALA A 139 9.94 0.21 -3.38
N TYR A 140 10.89 -0.73 -3.34
CA TYR A 140 12.31 -0.45 -3.03
C TYR A 140 12.97 0.43 -4.11
N ASP A 141 12.86 0.05 -5.38
CA ASP A 141 13.40 0.79 -6.53
C ASP A 141 12.84 2.23 -6.63
N LEU A 142 11.60 2.45 -6.15
CA LEU A 142 10.94 3.76 -6.10
C LEU A 142 11.25 4.55 -4.82
N GLU A 143 12.15 4.04 -3.96
CA GLU A 143 12.56 4.64 -2.69
C GLU A 143 11.41 4.82 -1.69
N TRP A 144 10.32 4.06 -1.84
CA TRP A 144 9.19 4.09 -0.92
C TRP A 144 9.53 3.43 0.41
N VAL A 145 10.38 2.41 0.35
CA VAL A 145 10.88 1.64 1.50
C VAL A 145 12.39 1.53 1.40
N THR A 146 13.04 1.29 2.54
CA THR A 146 14.48 1.00 2.62
C THR A 146 14.69 -0.43 3.10
N GLU A 147 15.93 -0.89 3.07
CA GLU A 147 16.32 -2.22 3.58
C GLU A 147 15.95 -2.37 5.04
N ASP A 148 16.28 -1.38 5.88
CA ASP A 148 15.95 -1.37 7.29
C ASP A 148 14.46 -1.62 7.54
N ASN A 149 13.58 -0.97 6.77
CA ASN A 149 12.14 -1.13 6.94
C ASN A 149 11.63 -2.49 6.41
N ILE A 150 12.29 -3.05 5.39
CA ILE A 150 11.97 -4.39 4.88
C ILE A 150 12.40 -5.45 5.89
N PHE A 151 13.59 -5.31 6.50
CA PHE A 151 14.08 -6.22 7.53
C PHE A 151 13.29 -6.09 8.83
N GLU A 152 12.85 -4.88 9.20
CA GLU A 152 11.93 -4.69 10.32
C GLU A 152 10.62 -5.47 10.12
N TRP A 153 10.05 -5.45 8.92
CA TRP A 153 8.90 -6.28 8.55
C TRP A 153 9.22 -7.78 8.58
N GLU A 154 10.39 -8.18 8.07
CA GLU A 154 10.83 -9.58 8.07
C GLU A 154 11.01 -10.12 9.50
N ASP A 155 11.53 -9.33 10.43
CA ASP A 155 11.76 -9.77 11.81
C ASP A 155 10.48 -9.78 12.66
N ASN A 156 9.46 -9.00 12.27
CA ASN A 156 8.20 -8.90 12.98
C ASN A 156 7.23 -10.05 12.62
N GLN A 157 7.22 -11.11 13.44
CA GLN A 157 6.35 -12.28 13.24
C GLN A 157 4.84 -11.99 13.29
N ASP A 158 4.44 -10.85 13.87
CA ASP A 158 3.04 -10.41 13.93
C ASP A 158 2.64 -9.57 12.71
N ALA A 159 3.60 -9.21 11.84
CA ALA A 159 3.31 -8.39 10.66
C ALA A 159 2.57 -9.18 9.57
N PRO A 160 1.70 -8.51 8.78
CA PRO A 160 1.04 -9.14 7.64
C PRO A 160 2.05 -9.78 6.68
N GLY A 161 1.74 -10.95 6.16
CA GLY A 161 2.68 -11.71 5.31
C GLY A 161 3.30 -12.91 6.01
N HIS A 162 3.48 -12.83 7.34
CA HIS A 162 4.14 -13.89 8.09
C HIS A 162 3.27 -15.15 8.31
N PRO A 163 3.89 -16.35 8.28
CA PRO A 163 5.22 -16.64 7.72
C PRO A 163 5.19 -16.79 6.19
N SER A 164 4.01 -16.80 5.58
CA SER A 164 3.79 -17.25 4.19
C SER A 164 4.59 -16.51 3.11
N LEU A 165 4.64 -15.18 3.13
CA LEU A 165 5.37 -14.37 2.16
C LEU A 165 6.87 -14.37 2.46
N VAL A 166 7.26 -14.31 3.73
CA VAL A 166 8.69 -14.34 4.11
C VAL A 166 9.37 -15.66 3.75
N GLN A 167 8.63 -16.77 3.86
CA GLN A 167 9.12 -18.09 3.48
C GLN A 167 8.94 -18.41 1.99
N ASP A 168 8.34 -17.52 1.20
CA ASP A 168 8.27 -17.68 -0.24
C ASP A 168 9.69 -17.62 -0.83
N ALA A 169 10.01 -18.56 -1.72
CA ALA A 169 11.36 -18.70 -2.25
C ALA A 169 11.84 -17.45 -3.00
N ALA A 170 10.94 -16.79 -3.74
CA ALA A 170 11.30 -15.61 -4.52
C ALA A 170 11.50 -14.39 -3.60
N VAL A 171 10.69 -14.26 -2.55
CA VAL A 171 10.84 -13.23 -1.50
C VAL A 171 12.14 -13.44 -0.73
N HIS A 172 12.42 -14.67 -0.29
CA HIS A 172 13.66 -14.99 0.42
C HIS A 172 14.90 -14.70 -0.43
N GLU A 173 14.90 -15.04 -1.72
CA GLU A 173 15.98 -14.67 -2.65
C GLU A 173 16.18 -13.14 -2.74
N PHE A 174 15.11 -12.33 -2.59
CA PHE A 174 15.26 -10.87 -2.49
C PHE A 174 16.01 -10.45 -1.25
N LEU A 175 15.61 -11.00 -0.11
CA LEU A 175 16.09 -10.57 1.20
C LEU A 175 17.57 -10.89 1.33
N GLU A 176 17.99 -12.06 0.83
CA GLU A 176 19.40 -12.41 0.69
C GLU A 176 20.15 -11.48 -0.27
N TRP A 177 19.52 -11.07 -1.38
CA TRP A 177 20.14 -10.09 -2.29
C TRP A 177 20.34 -8.73 -1.63
N LEU A 178 19.34 -8.22 -0.88
CA LEU A 178 19.47 -6.96 -0.13
C LEU A 178 20.60 -7.03 0.90
N ARG A 179 20.71 -8.15 1.64
CA ARG A 179 21.83 -8.36 2.59
C ARG A 179 23.20 -8.39 1.92
N GLY A 180 23.29 -8.87 0.69
CA GLY A 180 24.55 -9.00 -0.05
C GLY A 180 25.06 -7.72 -0.69
N ASP A 181 24.21 -6.69 -0.87
CA ASP A 181 24.64 -5.40 -1.40
C ASP A 181 25.55 -4.66 -0.39
N ASP A 182 25.32 -4.87 0.91
CA ASP A 182 26.07 -4.23 2.01
C ASP A 182 27.48 -4.83 2.24
N GLU A 183 27.78 -6.03 1.73
CA GLU A 183 29.11 -6.68 1.85
C GLU A 183 30.08 -6.36 0.69
N SER A 184 29.65 -5.59 -0.32
CA SER A 184 30.41 -5.40 -1.57
C SER A 184 31.18 -4.07 -1.68
N ASP A 185 31.06 -3.18 -0.70
CA ASP A 185 31.61 -1.80 -0.75
C ASP A 185 32.92 -1.58 0.07
N ASP A 186 33.53 -2.65 0.61
CA ASP A 186 34.68 -2.62 1.53
C ASP A 186 35.98 -3.26 0.97
N GLU A 187 36.17 -3.30 -0.35
CA GLU A 187 37.46 -3.70 -0.97
C GLU A 187 37.80 -2.80 -2.16
N ASP A 188 38.34 -1.59 -1.91
CA ASP A 188 39.28 -0.90 -2.83
C ASP A 188 39.79 0.42 -2.21
N ASP A 189 40.69 0.33 -1.22
CA ASP A 189 41.60 1.45 -0.88
C ASP A 189 42.98 0.91 -0.47
N ASP A 190 43.67 0.32 -1.45
CA ASP A 190 45.11 0.04 -1.41
C ASP A 190 45.75 0.50 -2.74
N GLU A 191 46.00 1.81 -2.88
CA GLU A 191 47.18 2.37 -3.61
C GLU A 191 47.48 3.85 -3.27
#